data_AF-A0A5A7RJV4-F1
#
_entry.id   AF-A0A5A7RJV4-F1
#
_cell.length_a   1.000
_cell.length_b   1.000
_cell.length_c   1.000
_cell.angle_alpha   90.00
_cell.angle_beta   90.00
_cell.angle_gamma   90.00
#
_symmetry.space_group_name_H-M   'P 1'
#
loop_
_entity.id
_entity.type
_entity.pdbx_description
1 polymer ?
#
loop_
_entity_poly.entity_id
_entity_poly.type
_entity_poly.pdbx_seq_one_letter_code
_entity_poly.pdbx_strand_id
1 'polypeptide(L)'
;MDAAVEEGVDVLSISLSPQQPLKLYNDLMAITSFRAMEHGIVVSFSAGNNGPEYYSVVNGAPWALTVGASTMDRQLRATVVLRNRPSQFFKGQAAYQPKGFAQDFLPLVYVLDCTSDDSLNRSKVTGKIVVCDYKSDDTKASYAVKRSGGAAMILVNVKKVENTTFAVANSLPSANIGYADGLEVKKYINLTAEPKAKIFFQGTVFGDDGAPMVAAFSSRGPNTASLGILKPDILGPGVNILAAWPISRENKTNVKSTFNMISGTSQACPHLSGVAALLKSTHPDWSPTAIKSAIITTADVLNRAGKPIEDANSYEADIFATGSGQVNPQAANDPGLVYDIKSKDYIPYLCGLNYTNAQVRMFWKHNKVDCSRVRSIPEAQLNYPSFVLNFMGGEPVSQNYTRKVTNVGFPKSTYRVVVGRPVGIKVVVEPETLHFTRLNQTRQYQVTFERLATAPNKSFVQGFLIWSYSKYTVRSPIAAILQRRQSWN
;
A
#
# COMPACT_ATOMS: atom_id res chain seq x y z
N MET A 1 -11.40 20.63 -2.61
CA MET A 1 -11.03 20.13 -3.94
C MET A 1 -11.45 21.13 -4.99
N ASP A 2 -12.74 21.48 -5.09
CA ASP A 2 -13.26 22.46 -6.06
C ASP A 2 -12.44 23.77 -6.09
N ALA A 3 -12.18 24.40 -4.94
CA ALA A 3 -11.31 25.59 -4.87
C ALA A 3 -9.88 25.35 -5.42
N ALA A 4 -9.28 24.19 -5.14
CA ALA A 4 -7.96 23.84 -5.67
C ALA A 4 -8.00 23.61 -7.19
N VAL A 5 -9.11 23.10 -7.73
CA VAL A 5 -9.32 23.02 -9.18
C VAL A 5 -9.39 24.43 -9.78
N GLU A 6 -10.12 25.34 -9.14
CA GLU A 6 -10.24 26.74 -9.57
C GLU A 6 -8.89 27.49 -9.50
N GLU A 7 -8.07 27.19 -8.49
CA GLU A 7 -6.70 27.70 -8.35
C GLU A 7 -5.70 27.08 -9.34
N GLY A 8 -6.10 26.06 -10.10
CA GLY A 8 -5.28 25.45 -11.16
C GLY A 8 -4.14 24.56 -10.66
N VAL A 9 -4.33 23.84 -9.55
CA VAL A 9 -3.30 22.89 -9.07
C VAL A 9 -3.11 21.72 -10.03
N ASP A 10 -1.88 21.19 -10.15
CA ASP A 10 -1.59 20.03 -11.01
C ASP A 10 -1.89 18.67 -10.34
N VAL A 11 -1.72 18.60 -9.01
CA VAL A 11 -1.84 17.36 -8.23
C VAL A 11 -2.53 17.62 -6.89
N LEU A 12 -3.46 16.74 -6.53
CA LEU A 12 -4.09 16.68 -5.22
C LEU A 12 -3.58 15.47 -4.43
N SER A 13 -2.99 15.73 -3.26
CA SER A 13 -2.57 14.71 -2.30
C SER A 13 -3.57 14.61 -1.15
N ILE A 14 -4.31 13.50 -1.06
CA ILE A 14 -5.38 13.36 -0.07
C ILE A 14 -5.16 12.10 0.77
N SER A 15 -4.51 12.32 1.91
CA SER A 15 -4.26 11.30 2.94
C SER A 15 -5.43 11.12 3.91
N LEU A 16 -6.65 11.11 3.37
CA LEU A 16 -7.90 10.93 4.10
C LEU A 16 -8.65 9.73 3.52
N SER A 17 -9.39 9.01 4.35
CA SER A 17 -10.19 7.87 3.92
C SER A 17 -11.47 7.76 4.74
N PRO A 18 -12.57 7.23 4.17
CA PRO A 18 -13.72 6.86 4.99
C PRO A 18 -13.33 5.72 5.94
N GLN A 19 -14.10 5.56 7.02
CA GLN A 19 -13.86 4.48 7.98
C GLN A 19 -14.14 3.08 7.41
N GLN A 20 -15.00 3.01 6.39
CA GLN A 20 -15.40 1.78 5.72
C GLN A 20 -15.52 2.00 4.21
N PRO A 21 -15.40 0.95 3.39
CA PRO A 21 -15.52 1.10 1.94
C PRO A 21 -16.92 1.55 1.53
N LEU A 22 -17.02 2.59 0.70
CA LEU A 22 -18.28 3.14 0.22
C LEU A 22 -18.50 2.82 -1.26
N LYS A 23 -19.77 2.79 -1.69
CA LYS A 23 -20.10 2.84 -3.12
C LYS A 23 -19.72 4.21 -3.67
N LEU A 24 -19.25 4.26 -4.92
CA LEU A 24 -18.68 5.48 -5.51
C LEU A 24 -19.65 6.67 -5.46
N TYR A 25 -20.95 6.46 -5.72
CA TYR A 25 -21.95 7.54 -5.68
C TYR A 25 -22.28 8.06 -4.27
N ASN A 26 -21.91 7.33 -3.22
CA ASN A 26 -22.04 7.76 -1.82
C ASN A 26 -20.72 8.31 -1.26
N ASP A 27 -19.65 8.28 -2.05
CA ASP A 27 -18.33 8.76 -1.65
C ASP A 27 -18.08 10.14 -2.27
N LEU A 28 -18.15 11.18 -1.43
CA LEU A 28 -17.89 12.55 -1.85
C LEU A 28 -16.45 12.76 -2.35
N MET A 29 -15.47 12.02 -1.84
CA MET A 29 -14.09 12.08 -2.34
C MET A 29 -13.99 11.45 -3.72
N ALA A 30 -14.69 10.33 -3.97
CA ALA A 30 -14.77 9.75 -5.31
C ALA A 30 -15.43 10.73 -6.30
N ILE A 31 -16.56 11.34 -5.94
CA ILE A 31 -17.28 12.29 -6.80
C ILE A 31 -16.43 13.53 -7.12
N THR A 32 -15.82 14.15 -6.12
CA THR A 32 -15.04 15.39 -6.30
C THR A 32 -13.70 15.13 -6.99
N SER A 33 -13.04 14.00 -6.72
CA SER A 33 -11.83 13.60 -7.45
C SER A 33 -12.07 13.31 -8.93
N PHE A 34 -13.27 12.84 -9.30
CA PHE A 34 -13.62 12.67 -10.72
C PHE A 34 -13.59 14.02 -11.45
N ARG A 35 -14.13 15.06 -10.83
CA ARG A 35 -14.14 16.42 -11.40
C ARG A 35 -12.73 16.99 -11.49
N ALA A 36 -11.90 16.84 -10.45
CA ALA A 36 -10.50 17.24 -10.52
C ALA A 36 -9.76 16.55 -11.69
N MET A 37 -9.97 15.24 -11.87
CA MET A 37 -9.40 14.50 -13.00
C MET A 37 -9.90 15.00 -14.36
N GLU A 38 -11.19 15.35 -14.47
CA GLU A 38 -11.76 15.95 -15.70
C GLU A 38 -11.08 17.28 -16.06
N HIS A 39 -10.61 18.02 -15.07
CA HIS A 39 -9.83 19.25 -15.22
C HIS A 39 -8.31 19.01 -15.39
N GLY A 40 -7.87 17.76 -15.61
CA GLY A 40 -6.47 17.45 -15.88
C GLY A 40 -5.59 17.33 -14.63
N ILE A 41 -6.20 17.22 -13.44
CA ILE A 41 -5.50 17.17 -12.14
C ILE A 41 -5.32 15.72 -11.70
N VAL A 42 -4.10 15.34 -11.32
CA VAL A 42 -3.83 14.00 -10.76
C VAL A 42 -4.29 13.97 -9.32
N VAL A 43 -5.09 12.97 -8.94
CA VAL A 43 -5.52 12.78 -7.56
C VAL A 43 -4.91 11.51 -6.98
N SER A 44 -4.24 11.64 -5.85
CA SER A 44 -3.70 10.51 -5.07
C SER A 44 -4.44 10.37 -3.75
N PHE A 45 -4.78 9.13 -3.39
CA PHE A 45 -5.40 8.75 -2.14
C PHE A 45 -4.57 7.71 -1.39
N SER A 46 -4.58 7.79 -0.06
CA SER A 46 -4.13 6.68 0.79
C SER A 46 -5.09 5.49 0.69
N ALA A 47 -4.60 4.25 0.65
CA ALA A 47 -5.44 3.05 0.58
C ALA A 47 -6.26 2.77 1.85
N GLY A 48 -5.80 3.25 3.01
CA GLY A 48 -6.35 2.96 4.33
C GLY A 48 -5.37 2.18 5.21
N ASN A 49 -5.60 2.17 6.53
CA ASN A 49 -4.72 1.53 7.52
C ASN A 49 -5.43 0.39 8.27
N ASN A 50 -6.39 -0.27 7.61
CA ASN A 50 -7.25 -1.30 8.19
C ASN A 50 -6.90 -2.72 7.74
N GLY A 51 -5.73 -2.90 7.10
CA GLY A 51 -5.17 -4.22 6.83
C GLY A 51 -4.78 -4.97 8.11
N PRO A 52 -4.31 -6.22 7.99
CA PRO A 52 -3.96 -6.94 6.76
C PRO A 52 -5.15 -7.69 6.12
N GLU A 53 -6.35 -7.59 6.67
CA GLU A 53 -7.50 -8.31 6.16
C GLU A 53 -7.92 -7.82 4.77
N TYR A 54 -8.33 -8.76 3.91
CA TYR A 54 -8.86 -8.45 2.58
C TYR A 54 -10.12 -7.58 2.63
N TYR A 55 -10.43 -6.88 1.53
CA TYR A 55 -11.58 -6.00 1.38
C TYR A 55 -11.60 -4.81 2.35
N SER A 56 -10.42 -4.35 2.79
CA SER A 56 -10.23 -3.25 3.73
C SER A 56 -9.84 -1.92 3.05
N VAL A 57 -9.61 -1.92 1.73
CA VAL A 57 -9.31 -0.70 0.95
C VAL A 57 -10.52 0.22 0.84
N VAL A 58 -10.32 1.52 1.09
CA VAL A 58 -11.41 2.49 1.32
C VAL A 58 -11.48 3.66 0.33
N ASN A 59 -10.44 3.88 -0.50
CA ASN A 59 -10.43 4.90 -1.55
C ASN A 59 -10.27 4.25 -2.93
N GLY A 60 -11.29 3.51 -3.37
CA GLY A 60 -11.23 2.61 -4.53
C GLY A 60 -11.59 3.24 -5.88
N ALA A 61 -11.64 4.56 -6.01
CA ALA A 61 -12.06 5.22 -7.25
C ALA A 61 -11.12 4.92 -8.44
N PRO A 62 -11.62 4.54 -9.63
CA PRO A 62 -10.77 4.20 -10.77
C PRO A 62 -10.01 5.39 -11.37
N TRP A 63 -10.51 6.62 -11.23
CA TRP A 63 -9.85 7.82 -11.78
C TRP A 63 -8.76 8.40 -10.85
N ALA A 64 -8.61 7.89 -9.62
CA ALA A 64 -7.60 8.35 -8.67
C ALA A 64 -6.57 7.26 -8.39
N LEU A 65 -5.32 7.65 -8.09
CA LEU A 65 -4.23 6.75 -7.71
C LEU A 65 -4.37 6.36 -6.23
N THR A 66 -4.57 5.08 -5.94
CA THR A 66 -4.72 4.58 -4.56
C THR A 66 -3.45 3.89 -4.10
N VAL A 67 -2.88 4.41 -3.02
CA VAL A 67 -1.51 4.08 -2.60
C VAL A 67 -1.48 3.24 -1.32
N GLY A 68 -0.96 2.02 -1.43
CA GLY A 68 -0.60 1.17 -0.29
C GLY A 68 0.75 1.57 0.33
N ALA A 69 0.99 1.12 1.56
CA ALA A 69 2.20 1.45 2.32
C ALA A 69 3.17 0.28 2.37
N SER A 70 4.43 0.57 2.08
CA SER A 70 5.54 -0.37 2.24
C SER A 70 6.64 0.19 3.13
N THR A 71 7.51 -0.71 3.60
CA THR A 71 8.76 -0.35 4.30
C THR A 71 9.81 0.20 3.33
N MET A 72 10.86 0.78 3.90
CA MET A 72 12.08 1.18 3.21
C MET A 72 13.27 0.44 3.80
N ASP A 73 14.42 0.50 3.13
CA ASP A 73 15.65 -0.18 3.54
C ASP A 73 16.32 0.44 4.79
N ARG A 74 15.93 1.67 5.13
CA ARG A 74 16.34 2.38 6.34
C ARG A 74 15.59 1.87 7.56
N GLN A 75 16.32 1.54 8.62
CA GLN A 75 15.77 1.17 9.92
C GLN A 75 16.41 1.97 11.06
N LEU A 76 15.62 2.38 12.06
CA LEU A 76 16.14 2.99 13.29
C LEU A 76 16.32 1.91 14.34
N ARG A 77 17.46 1.21 14.25
CA ARG A 77 17.68 -0.08 14.89
C ARG A 77 17.79 0.04 16.42
N ALA A 78 16.94 -0.73 17.10
CA ALA A 78 16.97 -0.97 18.54
C ALA A 78 16.88 -2.48 18.80
N THR A 79 18.01 -3.10 19.16
CA THR A 79 18.13 -4.56 19.30
C THR A 79 17.91 -4.97 20.75
N VAL A 80 16.94 -5.83 21.01
CA VAL A 80 16.72 -6.43 22.33
C VAL A 80 17.68 -7.61 22.50
N VAL A 81 18.41 -7.64 23.61
CA VAL A 81 19.36 -8.72 23.94
C VAL A 81 18.94 -9.35 25.26
N LEU A 82 18.64 -10.66 25.24
CA LEU A 82 18.29 -11.41 26.45
C LEU A 82 19.54 -11.92 27.16
N ARG A 83 19.50 -11.98 28.50
CA ARG A 83 20.58 -12.56 29.31
C ARG A 83 20.44 -14.07 29.44
N ASN A 84 20.54 -14.78 28.33
CA ASN A 84 20.61 -16.24 28.28
C ASN A 84 21.94 -16.73 27.66
N ARG A 85 22.17 -18.05 27.71
CA ARG A 85 23.32 -18.73 27.10
C ARG A 85 22.84 -19.77 26.09
N PRO A 86 23.15 -19.63 24.78
CA PRO A 86 23.71 -18.43 24.15
C PRO A 86 22.74 -17.25 24.23
N SER A 87 23.26 -16.02 24.11
CA SER A 87 22.41 -14.81 24.12
C SER A 87 21.57 -14.73 22.84
N GLN A 88 20.28 -14.44 22.99
CA GLN A 88 19.38 -14.19 21.86
C GLN A 88 19.26 -12.69 21.56
N PHE A 89 19.13 -12.37 20.28
CA PHE A 89 19.08 -11.01 19.74
C PHE A 89 17.83 -10.84 18.89
N PHE A 90 17.02 -9.83 19.20
CA PHE A 90 15.79 -9.52 18.47
C PHE A 90 15.85 -8.12 17.89
N LYS A 91 15.66 -8.03 16.58
CA LYS A 91 15.87 -6.81 15.80
C LYS A 91 14.59 -5.97 15.84
N GLY A 92 14.59 -4.90 16.62
CA GLY A 92 13.49 -3.94 16.69
C GLY A 92 13.82 -2.58 16.10
N GLN A 93 12.88 -1.64 16.26
CA GLN A 93 13.06 -0.25 15.92
C GLN A 93 12.60 0.71 17.03
N ALA A 94 13.23 1.89 17.10
CA ALA A 94 12.82 3.01 17.94
C ALA A 94 13.47 4.32 17.47
N ALA A 95 12.72 5.42 17.48
CA ALA A 95 13.30 6.73 17.13
C ALA A 95 13.96 7.43 18.32
N TYR A 96 13.46 7.22 19.54
CA TYR A 96 14.12 7.75 20.74
C TYR A 96 15.25 6.83 21.20
N GLN A 97 16.50 7.24 20.97
CA GLN A 97 17.71 6.48 21.27
C GLN A 97 18.67 7.30 22.14
N PRO A 98 18.46 7.36 23.48
CA PRO A 98 19.28 8.19 24.35
C PRO A 98 20.72 7.69 24.47
N LYS A 99 21.67 8.61 24.34
CA LYS A 99 23.10 8.35 24.56
C LYS A 99 23.33 7.93 26.01
N GLY A 100 24.08 6.84 26.22
CA GLY A 100 24.42 6.35 27.56
C GLY A 100 23.31 5.58 28.28
N PHE A 101 22.21 5.21 27.60
CA PHE A 101 21.25 4.28 28.18
C PHE A 101 21.91 2.94 28.53
N ALA A 102 21.46 2.35 29.64
CA ALA A 102 22.08 1.24 30.37
C ALA A 102 22.76 0.19 29.46
N GLN A 103 24.08 0.05 29.61
CA GLN A 103 24.86 -1.02 28.99
C GLN A 103 24.66 -2.37 29.70
N ASP A 104 24.20 -2.32 30.94
CA ASP A 104 23.94 -3.45 31.80
C ASP A 104 22.56 -4.09 31.56
N PHE A 105 22.45 -5.36 31.92
CA PHE A 105 21.21 -6.10 31.87
C PHE A 105 20.28 -5.71 33.01
N LEU A 106 19.09 -5.21 32.67
CA LEU A 106 18.04 -4.85 33.60
C LEU A 106 16.99 -5.97 33.73
N PRO A 107 16.32 -6.12 34.88
CA PRO A 107 15.23 -7.08 35.03
C PRO A 107 14.08 -6.81 34.05
N LEU A 108 13.47 -7.88 33.55
CA LEU A 108 12.27 -7.84 32.71
C LEU A 108 11.01 -8.10 33.53
N VAL A 109 9.91 -7.50 33.11
CA VAL A 109 8.57 -7.83 33.58
C VAL A 109 7.59 -7.75 32.43
N TYR A 110 6.73 -8.75 32.28
CA TYR A 110 5.66 -8.73 31.29
C TYR A 110 4.38 -8.15 31.90
N VAL A 111 3.74 -7.25 31.17
CA VAL A 111 2.42 -6.70 31.47
C VAL A 111 1.60 -6.74 30.20
N LEU A 112 0.36 -7.22 30.25
CA LEU A 112 -0.47 -7.33 29.06
C LEU A 112 -0.80 -5.97 28.44
N ASP A 113 -1.06 -4.96 29.27
CA ASP A 113 -1.43 -3.62 28.83
C ASP A 113 -0.56 -2.57 29.52
N CYS A 114 0.24 -1.84 28.73
CA CYS A 114 1.06 -0.74 29.22
C CYS A 114 0.37 0.62 29.15
N THR A 115 -0.88 0.72 28.69
CA THR A 115 -1.53 2.02 28.43
C THR A 115 -2.32 2.57 29.62
N SER A 116 -2.58 1.76 30.65
CA SER A 116 -3.26 2.16 31.88
C SER A 116 -2.30 2.13 33.07
N ASP A 117 -2.44 3.10 33.97
CA ASP A 117 -1.67 3.14 35.21
C ASP A 117 -2.11 2.00 36.16
N ASP A 118 -3.37 1.55 36.07
CA ASP A 118 -3.92 0.48 36.91
C ASP A 118 -3.29 -0.89 36.63
N SER A 119 -2.90 -1.15 35.37
CA SER A 119 -2.21 -2.39 34.99
C SER A 119 -0.72 -2.36 35.33
N LEU A 120 -0.16 -1.19 35.62
CA LEU A 120 1.26 -0.97 35.90
C LEU A 120 1.52 -0.78 37.39
N ASN A 121 1.48 -1.88 38.17
CA ASN A 121 1.83 -1.85 39.59
C ASN A 121 3.29 -1.37 39.78
N ARG A 122 3.47 -0.17 40.35
CA ARG A 122 4.77 0.49 40.55
C ARG A 122 5.82 -0.41 41.20
N SER A 123 5.43 -1.17 42.23
CA SER A 123 6.35 -2.08 42.94
C SER A 123 6.92 -3.18 42.03
N LYS A 124 6.19 -3.57 40.97
CA LYS A 124 6.61 -4.60 40.03
C LYS A 124 7.44 -4.06 38.86
N VAL A 125 7.26 -2.80 38.48
CA VAL A 125 7.84 -2.21 37.25
C VAL A 125 9.00 -1.23 37.49
N THR A 126 9.13 -0.66 38.69
CA THR A 126 10.16 0.34 38.99
C THR A 126 11.57 -0.20 38.70
N GLY A 127 12.34 0.52 37.90
CA GLY A 127 13.72 0.17 37.53
C GLY A 127 13.86 -0.98 36.53
N LYS A 128 12.75 -1.50 35.98
CA LYS A 128 12.74 -2.66 35.06
C LYS A 128 12.46 -2.28 33.62
N ILE A 129 12.77 -3.19 32.69
CA ILE A 129 12.28 -3.13 31.32
C ILE A 129 10.89 -3.78 31.29
N VAL A 130 9.88 -3.01 30.91
CA VAL A 130 8.50 -3.50 30.82
C VAL A 130 8.24 -4.02 29.41
N VAL A 131 7.83 -5.28 29.29
CA VAL A 131 7.43 -5.91 28.03
C VAL A 131 5.91 -5.92 27.95
N CYS A 132 5.34 -5.44 26.84
CA CYS A 132 3.90 -5.46 26.63
C CYS A 132 3.51 -5.62 25.17
N ASP A 133 2.29 -6.11 24.97
CA ASP A 133 1.73 -6.29 23.63
C ASP A 133 1.31 -4.94 23.04
N TYR A 134 1.63 -4.74 21.76
CA TYR A 134 1.26 -3.58 20.97
C TYR A 134 -0.25 -3.55 20.77
N LYS A 135 -0.90 -2.44 21.13
CA LYS A 135 -2.34 -2.23 20.88
C LYS A 135 -2.60 -1.16 19.82
N SER A 136 -2.08 0.05 20.00
CA SER A 136 -2.26 1.14 19.03
C SER A 136 -1.52 2.44 19.38
N ASP A 137 -1.19 2.69 20.64
CA ASP A 137 -0.58 3.95 21.08
C ASP A 137 0.70 3.74 21.91
N ASP A 138 1.81 3.63 21.18
CA ASP A 138 3.17 3.55 21.73
C ASP A 138 3.50 4.73 22.64
N THR A 139 3.03 5.93 22.29
CA THR A 139 3.31 7.15 23.04
C THR A 139 2.62 7.10 24.41
N LYS A 140 1.34 6.70 24.44
CA LYS A 140 0.59 6.54 25.69
C LYS A 140 1.18 5.43 26.57
N ALA A 141 1.50 4.29 25.97
CA ALA A 141 2.16 3.19 26.68
C ALA A 141 3.49 3.64 27.30
N SER A 142 4.28 4.36 26.51
CA SER A 142 5.55 4.93 26.95
C SER A 142 5.37 5.88 28.14
N TYR A 143 4.43 6.83 28.07
CA TYR A 143 4.20 7.75 29.19
C TYR A 143 3.77 7.04 30.47
N ALA A 144 2.87 6.07 30.38
CA ALA A 144 2.40 5.32 31.54
C ALA A 144 3.52 4.50 32.19
N VAL A 145 4.31 3.77 31.39
CA VAL A 145 5.48 3.02 31.90
C VAL A 145 6.48 3.95 32.59
N LYS A 146 6.77 5.12 31.99
CA LYS A 146 7.67 6.11 32.57
C LYS A 146 7.15 6.64 33.91
N ARG A 147 5.86 7.00 34.00
CA ARG A 147 5.22 7.49 35.24
C ARG A 147 5.22 6.46 36.35
N SER A 148 5.13 5.17 36.02
CA SER A 148 5.19 4.07 36.98
C SER A 148 6.61 3.67 37.39
N GLY A 149 7.64 4.36 36.89
CA GLY A 149 9.05 4.16 37.27
C GLY A 149 9.79 3.12 36.43
N GLY A 150 9.23 2.66 35.30
CA GLY A 150 9.90 1.75 34.38
C GLY A 150 11.13 2.39 33.73
N ALA A 151 12.19 1.60 33.57
CA ALA A 151 13.48 2.06 33.01
C ALA A 151 13.50 2.04 31.47
N ALA A 152 12.81 1.07 30.85
CA ALA A 152 12.63 0.97 29.40
C ALA A 152 11.35 0.19 29.07
N MET A 153 10.98 0.17 27.79
CA MET A 153 9.82 -0.55 27.27
C MET A 153 10.16 -1.40 26.05
N ILE A 154 9.72 -2.65 26.01
CA ILE A 154 9.73 -3.47 24.80
C ILE A 154 8.28 -3.68 24.37
N LEU A 155 7.92 -3.14 23.20
CA LEU A 155 6.61 -3.35 22.60
C LEU A 155 6.67 -4.52 21.64
N VAL A 156 5.92 -5.56 21.98
CA VAL A 156 5.79 -6.77 21.16
C VAL A 156 4.62 -6.59 20.22
N ASN A 157 4.85 -6.63 18.91
CA ASN A 157 3.75 -6.63 17.94
C ASN A 157 2.76 -7.76 18.24
N VAL A 158 1.49 -7.52 17.93
CA VAL A 158 0.45 -8.57 17.92
C VAL A 158 0.43 -9.28 16.56
N LYS A 159 -0.24 -10.44 16.50
CA LYS A 159 -0.33 -11.25 15.27
C LYS A 159 -0.78 -10.45 14.06
N LYS A 160 -1.70 -9.50 14.24
CA LYS A 160 -2.19 -8.63 13.16
C LYS A 160 -1.11 -7.73 12.53
N VAL A 161 -0.07 -7.39 13.27
CA VAL A 161 1.00 -6.44 12.85
C VAL A 161 2.26 -7.18 12.36
N GLU A 162 2.44 -8.43 12.77
CA GLU A 162 3.56 -9.31 12.38
C GLU A 162 4.92 -8.60 12.51
N ASN A 163 5.71 -8.50 11.43
CA ASN A 163 7.05 -7.92 11.40
C ASN A 163 7.07 -6.42 11.04
N THR A 164 5.90 -5.76 10.92
CA THR A 164 5.87 -4.29 10.70
C THR A 164 6.27 -3.57 11.98
N THR A 165 7.52 -3.08 12.06
CA THR A 165 8.05 -2.41 13.25
C THR A 165 8.00 -0.89 13.14
N PHE A 166 7.66 -0.23 14.25
CA PHE A 166 7.47 1.21 14.33
C PHE A 166 8.61 1.90 15.09
N ALA A 167 9.21 2.90 14.44
CA ALA A 167 10.25 3.73 15.04
C ALA A 167 9.62 4.98 15.68
N VAL A 168 8.93 4.80 16.81
CA VAL A 168 8.25 5.91 17.50
C VAL A 168 9.23 6.67 18.40
N ALA A 169 9.10 8.00 18.43
CA ALA A 169 9.79 8.88 19.38
C ALA A 169 9.08 8.85 20.74
N ASN A 170 9.34 7.79 21.49
CA ASN A 170 8.76 7.52 22.81
C ASN A 170 9.39 8.36 23.93
N SER A 171 8.68 8.48 25.06
CA SER A 171 9.08 9.30 26.22
C SER A 171 10.15 8.67 27.13
N LEU A 172 10.41 7.37 26.96
CA LEU A 172 11.49 6.60 27.59
C LEU A 172 12.14 5.68 26.55
N PRO A 173 13.35 5.14 26.82
CA PRO A 173 14.01 4.18 25.94
C PRO A 173 13.10 2.99 25.61
N SER A 174 13.00 2.63 24.33
CA SER A 174 12.12 1.54 23.92
C SER A 174 12.63 0.77 22.71
N ALA A 175 12.05 -0.40 22.46
CA ALA A 175 12.19 -1.13 21.21
C ALA A 175 10.83 -1.75 20.83
N ASN A 176 10.38 -1.54 19.59
CA ASN A 176 9.27 -2.30 19.02
C ASN A 176 9.81 -3.46 18.19
N ILE A 177 9.39 -4.68 18.50
CA ILE A 177 9.84 -5.93 17.87
C ILE A 177 8.68 -6.68 17.24
N GLY A 178 9.00 -7.55 16.26
CA GLY A 178 8.02 -8.37 15.56
C GLY A 178 7.28 -9.36 16.47
N TYR A 179 6.15 -9.87 16.00
CA TYR A 179 5.28 -10.76 16.79
C TYR A 179 6.00 -12.05 17.19
N ALA A 180 6.68 -12.72 16.24
CA ALA A 180 7.39 -13.97 16.50
C ALA A 180 8.54 -13.78 17.51
N ASP A 181 9.35 -12.74 17.33
CA ASP A 181 10.41 -12.34 18.27
C ASP A 181 9.86 -12.10 19.67
N GLY A 182 8.73 -11.41 19.77
CA GLY A 182 8.08 -11.14 21.04
C GLY A 182 7.50 -12.37 21.73
N LEU A 183 7.10 -13.41 21.00
CA LEU A 183 6.72 -14.70 21.60
C LEU A 183 7.93 -15.35 22.29
N GLU A 184 9.10 -15.30 21.69
CA GLU A 184 10.33 -15.82 22.30
C GLU A 184 10.76 -15.01 23.53
N VAL A 185 10.63 -13.68 23.50
CA VAL A 185 10.85 -12.83 24.69
C VAL A 185 9.88 -13.20 25.82
N LYS A 186 8.59 -13.36 25.53
CA LYS A 186 7.58 -13.75 26.54
C LYS A 186 7.85 -15.15 27.10
N LYS A 187 8.25 -16.09 26.25
CA LYS A 187 8.67 -17.44 26.66
C LYS A 187 9.88 -17.40 27.61
N TYR A 188 10.89 -16.60 27.29
CA TYR A 188 12.06 -16.41 28.16
C TYR A 188 11.69 -15.87 29.55
N ILE A 189 10.79 -14.88 29.61
CA ILE A 189 10.29 -14.31 30.87
C ILE A 189 9.62 -15.39 31.74
N ASN A 190 8.83 -16.27 31.14
CA ASN A 190 8.11 -17.31 31.88
C ASN A 190 9.01 -18.47 32.36
N LEU A 191 10.10 -18.76 31.65
CA LEU A 191 10.99 -19.90 31.95
C LEU A 191 12.19 -19.54 32.83
N THR A 192 12.41 -18.25 33.12
CA THR A 192 13.60 -17.77 33.82
C THR A 192 13.20 -17.14 35.15
N ALA A 193 13.82 -17.55 36.26
CA ALA A 193 13.52 -17.01 37.59
C ALA A 193 13.84 -15.50 37.71
N GLU A 194 14.94 -15.07 37.12
CA GLU A 194 15.35 -13.66 37.04
C GLU A 194 15.60 -13.23 35.59
N PRO A 195 14.55 -13.01 34.79
CA PRO A 195 14.72 -12.65 33.38
C PRO A 195 15.33 -11.25 33.30
N LYS A 196 16.40 -11.10 32.52
CA LYS A 196 17.07 -9.81 32.31
C LYS A 196 17.33 -9.58 30.83
N ALA A 197 17.29 -8.33 30.41
CA ALA A 197 17.60 -7.92 29.04
C ALA A 197 18.24 -6.53 29.00
N LYS A 198 18.73 -6.15 27.83
CA LYS A 198 19.11 -4.77 27.50
C LYS A 198 18.65 -4.41 26.11
N ILE A 199 18.55 -3.11 25.84
CA ILE A 199 18.23 -2.56 24.51
C ILE A 199 19.48 -1.88 23.98
N PHE A 200 20.00 -2.40 22.88
CA PHE A 200 21.16 -1.86 22.19
C PHE A 200 20.72 -0.98 21.01
N PHE A 201 20.96 0.33 21.13
CA PHE A 201 20.63 1.32 20.12
C PHE A 201 21.77 1.48 19.12
N GLN A 202 21.46 1.33 17.84
CA GLN A 202 22.45 1.34 16.75
C GLN A 202 22.27 2.53 15.79
N GLY A 203 21.39 3.47 16.12
CA GLY A 203 21.09 4.62 15.27
C GLY A 203 20.31 4.22 14.02
N THR A 204 20.58 4.95 12.94
CA THR A 204 20.02 4.66 11.61
C THR A 204 20.93 3.68 10.88
N VAL A 205 20.37 2.57 10.42
CA VAL A 205 21.05 1.60 9.55
C VAL A 205 20.32 1.52 8.22
N PHE A 206 21.04 1.17 7.15
CA PHE A 206 20.50 1.04 5.79
C PHE A 206 20.84 -0.35 5.25
N GLY A 207 20.21 -0.71 4.12
CA GLY A 207 20.48 -1.98 3.45
C GLY A 207 19.70 -3.15 4.02
N ASP A 208 18.48 -2.92 4.52
CA ASP A 208 17.56 -4.02 4.79
C ASP A 208 17.09 -4.67 3.47
N ASP A 209 17.61 -5.87 3.19
CA ASP A 209 17.36 -6.57 1.92
C ASP A 209 15.90 -7.01 1.74
N GLY A 210 15.14 -7.12 2.83
CA GLY A 210 13.70 -7.41 2.81
C GLY A 210 12.84 -6.25 2.32
N ALA A 211 13.40 -5.04 2.18
CA ALA A 211 12.64 -3.88 1.74
C ALA A 211 12.51 -3.78 0.19
N PRO A 212 11.39 -3.25 -0.33
CA PRO A 212 10.15 -2.99 0.40
C PRO A 212 9.42 -4.29 0.80
N MET A 213 8.77 -4.23 1.95
CA MET A 213 7.79 -5.21 2.44
C MET A 213 6.46 -4.46 2.65
N VAL A 214 5.33 -5.08 2.35
CA VAL A 214 4.02 -4.46 2.58
C VAL A 214 3.80 -4.29 4.09
N ALA A 215 3.37 -3.10 4.50
CA ALA A 215 3.04 -2.86 5.90
C ALA A 215 1.76 -3.63 6.27
N ALA A 216 1.74 -4.25 7.45
CA ALA A 216 0.60 -5.03 7.92
C ALA A 216 -0.70 -4.21 7.95
N PHE A 217 -0.62 -2.96 8.40
CA PHE A 217 -1.78 -2.06 8.45
C PHE A 217 -2.26 -1.64 7.05
N SER A 218 -1.46 -1.75 6.00
CA SER A 218 -1.84 -1.26 4.67
C SER A 218 -3.08 -2.01 4.20
N SER A 219 -4.17 -1.28 3.99
CA SER A 219 -5.44 -1.87 3.55
C SER A 219 -5.31 -2.65 2.24
N ARG A 220 -6.07 -3.73 2.13
CA ARG A 220 -6.01 -4.71 1.04
C ARG A 220 -7.27 -4.67 0.19
N GLY A 221 -7.10 -4.96 -1.10
CA GLY A 221 -8.22 -5.30 -1.98
C GLY A 221 -8.85 -6.65 -1.60
N PRO A 222 -9.81 -7.16 -2.40
CA PRO A 222 -10.42 -6.51 -3.57
C PRO A 222 -11.21 -5.23 -3.24
N ASN A 223 -11.42 -4.38 -4.25
CA ASN A 223 -12.18 -3.14 -4.14
C ASN A 223 -13.71 -3.41 -4.13
N THR A 224 -14.37 -3.24 -2.98
CA THR A 224 -15.82 -3.48 -2.86
C THR A 224 -16.70 -2.43 -3.57
N ALA A 225 -16.12 -1.27 -3.90
CA ALA A 225 -16.79 -0.25 -4.68
C ALA A 225 -16.92 -0.64 -6.16
N SER A 226 -15.92 -1.38 -6.69
CA SER A 226 -15.94 -1.96 -8.03
C SER A 226 -14.96 -3.14 -8.13
N LEU A 227 -15.51 -4.35 -8.24
CA LEU A 227 -14.73 -5.59 -8.08
C LEU A 227 -13.83 -5.87 -9.29
N GLY A 228 -14.17 -5.37 -10.48
CA GLY A 228 -13.32 -5.48 -11.67
C GLY A 228 -12.15 -4.50 -11.75
N ILE A 229 -11.92 -3.67 -10.71
CA ILE A 229 -10.81 -2.71 -10.64
C ILE A 229 -9.87 -3.07 -9.49
N LEU A 230 -8.59 -3.31 -9.81
CA LEU A 230 -7.58 -3.68 -8.82
C LEU A 230 -7.29 -2.52 -7.87
N LYS A 231 -7.24 -2.81 -6.56
CA LYS A 231 -6.78 -1.88 -5.52
C LYS A 231 -6.00 -2.63 -4.42
N PRO A 232 -4.99 -1.99 -3.78
CA PRO A 232 -4.43 -0.67 -4.14
C PRO A 232 -3.82 -0.72 -5.55
N ASP A 233 -3.53 0.45 -6.13
CA ASP A 233 -2.93 0.49 -7.47
C ASP A 233 -1.43 0.16 -7.42
N ILE A 234 -0.77 0.64 -6.36
CA ILE A 234 0.68 0.74 -6.24
C ILE A 234 1.08 0.85 -4.76
N LEU A 235 2.31 0.49 -4.43
CA LEU A 235 2.95 0.73 -3.13
C LEU A 235 3.88 1.95 -3.17
N GLY A 236 3.93 2.67 -2.05
CA GLY A 236 4.94 3.69 -1.80
C GLY A 236 5.46 3.63 -0.36
N PRO A 237 6.62 4.25 -0.06
CA PRO A 237 7.17 4.28 1.28
C PRO A 237 6.19 4.93 2.27
N GLY A 238 5.74 4.14 3.26
CA GLY A 238 4.73 4.59 4.23
C GLY A 238 5.04 4.20 5.67
N VAL A 239 6.16 3.52 5.94
CA VAL A 239 6.55 3.10 7.29
C VAL A 239 7.74 3.92 7.77
N ASN A 240 7.63 4.47 8.98
CA ASN A 240 8.67 5.22 9.67
C ASN A 240 9.18 6.41 8.85
N ILE A 241 8.26 7.20 8.29
CA ILE A 241 8.59 8.38 7.47
C ILE A 241 8.88 9.56 8.39
N LEU A 242 10.04 10.18 8.22
CA LEU A 242 10.41 11.42 8.89
C LEU A 242 9.89 12.61 8.08
N ALA A 243 9.08 13.48 8.70
CA ALA A 243 8.58 14.70 8.06
C ALA A 243 8.51 15.85 9.07
N ALA A 244 8.30 17.06 8.56
CA ALA A 244 8.08 18.25 9.38
C ALA A 244 6.90 18.04 10.34
N TRP A 245 7.02 18.58 11.54
CA TRP A 245 6.00 18.47 12.59
C TRP A 245 5.87 19.81 13.30
N PRO A 246 4.68 20.24 13.76
CA PRO A 246 4.51 21.57 14.35
C PRO A 246 5.15 21.74 15.74
N ILE A 247 5.43 20.64 16.46
CA ILE A 247 5.95 20.68 17.83
C ILE A 247 7.11 19.71 18.05
N SER A 248 8.00 20.01 18.99
CA SER A 248 9.12 19.12 19.30
C SER A 248 8.64 17.88 20.05
N ARG A 249 8.91 16.69 19.48
CA ARG A 249 8.69 15.40 20.18
C ARG A 249 9.63 15.18 21.36
N GLU A 250 10.80 15.83 21.35
CA GLU A 250 11.77 15.81 22.46
C GLU A 250 11.45 16.84 23.56
N ASN A 251 10.31 17.54 23.46
CA ASN A 251 9.91 18.63 24.36
C ASN A 251 10.96 19.75 24.54
N LYS A 252 11.78 19.99 23.50
CA LYS A 252 12.72 21.12 23.45
C LYS A 252 11.98 22.36 22.96
N THR A 253 12.06 23.45 23.73
CA THR A 253 11.39 24.72 23.44
C THR A 253 12.18 25.63 22.50
N ASN A 254 13.50 25.42 22.38
CA ASN A 254 14.41 26.25 21.58
C ASN A 254 14.97 25.50 20.36
N VAL A 255 14.09 24.94 19.52
CA VAL A 255 14.50 24.25 18.28
C VAL A 255 14.06 25.04 17.05
N LYS A 256 14.96 25.17 16.06
CA LYS A 256 14.70 25.91 14.81
C LYS A 256 13.71 25.21 13.89
N SER A 257 13.63 23.88 13.99
CA SER A 257 12.73 23.05 13.21
C SER A 257 12.43 21.76 13.97
N THR A 258 11.24 21.22 13.73
CA THR A 258 10.72 20.04 14.44
C THR A 258 10.28 19.00 13.43
N PHE A 259 10.58 17.75 13.75
CA PHE A 259 10.28 16.60 12.90
C PHE A 259 9.64 15.50 13.73
N ASN A 260 8.88 14.65 13.05
CA ASN A 260 8.30 13.47 13.65
C ASN A 260 8.38 12.29 12.69
N MET A 261 8.42 11.10 13.25
CA MET A 261 8.41 9.85 12.52
C MET A 261 7.06 9.16 12.70
N ILE A 262 6.36 8.96 11.59
CA ILE A 262 5.03 8.35 11.59
C ILE A 262 4.88 7.37 10.44
N SER A 263 3.90 6.48 10.56
CA SER A 263 3.61 5.42 9.61
C SER A 263 2.15 5.44 9.19
N GLY A 264 1.89 5.08 7.94
CA GLY A 264 0.56 5.05 7.37
C GLY A 264 0.58 5.10 5.85
N THR A 265 -0.50 4.64 5.23
CA THR A 265 -0.78 4.94 3.81
C THR A 265 -0.92 6.45 3.56
N SER A 266 -1.25 7.21 4.60
CA SER A 266 -1.20 8.67 4.64
C SER A 266 0.18 9.26 4.36
N GLN A 267 1.26 8.51 4.58
CA GLN A 267 2.63 8.93 4.26
C GLN A 267 3.07 8.43 2.89
N ALA A 268 2.57 7.29 2.43
CA ALA A 268 2.83 6.79 1.08
C ALA A 268 2.14 7.65 0.00
N CYS A 269 0.91 8.12 0.27
CA CYS A 269 0.15 8.99 -0.64
C CYS A 269 0.91 10.26 -1.10
N PRO A 270 1.50 11.08 -0.21
CA PRO A 270 2.25 12.28 -0.62
C PRO A 270 3.55 11.96 -1.37
N HIS A 271 4.21 10.82 -1.10
CA HIS A 271 5.36 10.41 -1.93
C HIS A 271 4.94 10.25 -3.39
N LEU A 272 3.82 9.56 -3.65
CA LEU A 272 3.33 9.32 -5.01
C LEU A 272 2.64 10.53 -5.64
N SER A 273 2.14 11.45 -4.81
CA SER A 273 1.73 12.78 -5.28
C SER A 273 2.93 13.56 -5.79
N GLY A 274 4.08 13.50 -5.07
CA GLY A 274 5.33 14.10 -5.52
C GLY A 274 5.85 13.46 -6.82
N VAL A 275 5.82 12.14 -6.94
CA VAL A 275 6.17 11.44 -8.20
C VAL A 275 5.25 11.88 -9.34
N ALA A 276 3.93 11.93 -9.12
CA ALA A 276 2.98 12.39 -10.12
C ALA A 276 3.26 13.85 -10.56
N ALA A 277 3.62 14.73 -9.62
CA ALA A 277 3.97 16.12 -9.92
C ALA A 277 5.25 16.22 -10.77
N LEU A 278 6.27 15.41 -10.46
CA LEU A 278 7.49 15.34 -11.28
C LEU A 278 7.18 14.86 -12.69
N LEU A 279 6.35 13.81 -12.82
CA LEU A 279 5.91 13.31 -14.12
C LEU A 279 5.08 14.33 -14.89
N LYS A 280 4.21 15.10 -14.22
CA LYS A 280 3.45 16.18 -14.86
C LYS A 280 4.37 17.32 -15.32
N SER A 281 5.44 17.60 -14.57
CA SER A 281 6.44 18.60 -14.96
C SER A 281 7.28 18.17 -16.16
N THR A 282 7.63 16.88 -16.27
CA THR A 282 8.41 16.35 -17.40
C THR A 282 7.55 16.06 -18.62
N HIS A 283 6.27 15.74 -18.41
CA HIS A 283 5.29 15.47 -19.46
C HIS A 283 4.02 16.33 -19.28
N PRO A 284 4.08 17.65 -19.57
CA PRO A 284 2.98 18.58 -19.31
C PRO A 284 1.68 18.24 -20.06
N ASP A 285 1.79 17.56 -21.20
CA ASP A 285 0.67 17.14 -22.06
C ASP A 285 0.00 15.84 -21.60
N TRP A 286 0.60 15.10 -20.67
CA TRP A 286 -0.01 13.87 -20.17
C TRP A 286 -1.27 14.15 -19.35
N SER A 287 -2.29 13.33 -19.61
CA SER A 287 -3.50 13.28 -18.81
C SER A 287 -3.20 12.70 -17.41
N PRO A 288 -4.08 12.94 -16.42
CA PRO A 288 -3.95 12.29 -15.11
C PRO A 288 -3.90 10.77 -15.18
N THR A 289 -4.64 10.18 -16.12
CA THR A 289 -4.75 8.74 -16.30
C THR A 289 -3.54 8.17 -17.03
N ALA A 290 -2.88 8.93 -17.91
CA ALA A 290 -1.57 8.58 -18.49
C ALA A 290 -0.46 8.58 -17.42
N ILE A 291 -0.39 9.61 -16.56
CA ILE A 291 0.57 9.65 -15.44
C ILE A 291 0.35 8.47 -14.49
N LYS A 292 -0.91 8.23 -14.12
CA LYS A 292 -1.29 7.08 -13.31
C LYS A 292 -0.89 5.77 -13.98
N SER A 293 -1.14 5.61 -15.28
CA SER A 293 -0.73 4.43 -16.03
C SER A 293 0.78 4.23 -15.97
N ALA A 294 1.56 5.28 -16.20
CA ALA A 294 3.03 5.20 -16.19
C ALA A 294 3.56 4.71 -14.84
N ILE A 295 3.02 5.22 -13.73
CA ILE A 295 3.36 4.77 -12.37
C ILE A 295 3.04 3.29 -12.17
N ILE A 296 1.85 2.85 -12.60
CA ILE A 296 1.37 1.49 -12.39
C ILE A 296 2.17 0.48 -13.23
N THR A 297 2.37 0.75 -14.52
CA THR A 297 2.91 -0.25 -15.46
C THR A 297 4.42 -0.46 -15.36
N THR A 298 5.11 0.44 -14.66
CA THR A 298 6.58 0.44 -14.48
C THR A 298 7.01 0.08 -13.06
N ALA A 299 6.07 -0.32 -12.21
CA ALA A 299 6.32 -0.67 -10.82
C ALA A 299 7.30 -1.85 -10.67
N ASP A 300 8.17 -1.77 -9.66
CA ASP A 300 9.06 -2.85 -9.28
C ASP A 300 8.28 -3.92 -8.49
N VAL A 301 8.42 -5.19 -8.89
CA VAL A 301 7.75 -6.32 -8.24
C VAL A 301 8.65 -7.08 -7.25
N LEU A 302 9.92 -6.68 -7.18
CA LEU A 302 10.94 -7.33 -6.37
C LEU A 302 11.40 -6.40 -5.24
N ASN A 303 11.80 -7.00 -4.13
CA ASN A 303 12.55 -6.35 -3.08
C ASN A 303 14.04 -6.24 -3.44
N ARG A 304 14.82 -5.60 -2.57
CA ARG A 304 16.26 -5.39 -2.77
C ARG A 304 17.06 -6.69 -2.86
N ALA A 305 16.59 -7.77 -2.22
CA ALA A 305 17.17 -9.10 -2.35
C ALA A 305 16.90 -9.78 -3.72
N GLY A 306 16.16 -9.12 -4.62
CA GLY A 306 15.74 -9.70 -5.90
C GLY A 306 14.63 -10.74 -5.77
N LYS A 307 13.94 -10.80 -4.63
CA LYS A 307 12.79 -11.69 -4.38
C LYS A 307 11.48 -10.94 -4.57
N PRO A 308 10.35 -11.63 -4.82
CA PRO A 308 9.03 -10.99 -4.78
C PRO A 308 8.85 -10.16 -3.50
N ILE A 309 8.16 -9.02 -3.61
CA ILE A 309 7.81 -8.19 -2.44
C ILE A 309 7.08 -9.06 -1.41
N GLU A 310 7.55 -9.02 -0.17
CA GLU A 310 6.97 -9.77 0.94
C GLU A 310 5.87 -8.97 1.64
N ASP A 311 4.96 -9.67 2.29
CA ASP A 311 4.00 -9.12 3.24
C ASP A 311 4.62 -9.10 4.65
N ALA A 312 3.97 -8.43 5.60
CA ALA A 312 4.45 -8.29 6.98
C ALA A 312 4.69 -9.62 7.71
N ASN A 313 4.10 -10.72 7.24
CA ASN A 313 4.32 -12.07 7.76
C ASN A 313 5.55 -12.77 7.12
N SER A 314 6.31 -12.07 6.28
CA SER A 314 7.50 -12.56 5.55
C SER A 314 7.22 -13.63 4.49
N TYR A 315 5.97 -13.77 4.04
CA TYR A 315 5.63 -14.52 2.84
C TYR A 315 5.46 -13.57 1.65
N GLU A 316 5.47 -14.10 0.42
CA GLU A 316 5.18 -13.31 -0.78
C GLU A 316 3.84 -12.59 -0.65
N ALA A 317 3.84 -11.27 -0.86
CA ALA A 317 2.63 -10.47 -0.83
C ALA A 317 1.82 -10.68 -2.12
N ASP A 318 0.51 -10.85 -1.96
CA ASP A 318 -0.37 -10.98 -3.10
C ASP A 318 -0.67 -9.65 -3.80
N ILE A 319 -1.34 -9.76 -4.95
CA ILE A 319 -1.73 -8.65 -5.81
C ILE A 319 -2.70 -7.66 -5.16
N PHE A 320 -3.52 -8.08 -4.19
CA PHE A 320 -4.44 -7.21 -3.44
C PHE A 320 -3.74 -6.47 -2.28
N ALA A 321 -2.50 -6.84 -1.98
CA ALA A 321 -1.60 -6.11 -1.10
C ALA A 321 -0.72 -5.12 -1.88
N THR A 322 -0.10 -5.61 -2.95
CA THR A 322 0.93 -4.89 -3.70
C THR A 322 0.39 -4.01 -4.82
N GLY A 323 -0.82 -4.30 -5.33
CA GLY A 323 -1.28 -3.72 -6.57
C GLY A 323 -0.35 -4.12 -7.72
N SER A 324 0.31 -3.14 -8.32
CA SER A 324 1.31 -3.40 -9.37
C SER A 324 2.74 -3.59 -8.85
N GLY A 325 3.01 -3.21 -7.59
CA GLY A 325 4.34 -3.27 -6.99
C GLY A 325 4.75 -1.95 -6.33
N GLN A 326 6.04 -1.79 -6.07
CA GLN A 326 6.65 -0.56 -5.55
C GLN A 326 6.81 0.48 -6.66
N VAL A 327 6.53 1.75 -6.35
CA VAL A 327 6.80 2.86 -7.28
C VAL A 327 8.25 2.87 -7.77
N ASN A 328 8.44 3.06 -9.08
CA ASN A 328 9.74 3.33 -9.70
C ASN A 328 9.65 4.66 -10.47
N PRO A 329 10.02 5.80 -9.86
CA PRO A 329 9.86 7.11 -10.49
C PRO A 329 10.66 7.26 -11.80
N GLN A 330 11.84 6.65 -11.88
CA GLN A 330 12.70 6.73 -13.05
C GLN A 330 12.10 5.97 -14.24
N ALA A 331 11.61 4.76 -14.02
CA ALA A 331 10.94 3.98 -15.06
C ALA A 331 9.60 4.63 -15.47
N ALA A 332 8.84 5.18 -14.51
CA ALA A 332 7.58 5.87 -14.79
C ALA A 332 7.76 7.14 -15.64
N ASN A 333 8.94 7.76 -15.63
CA ASN A 333 9.23 8.91 -16.48
C ASN A 333 9.38 8.56 -17.97
N ASP A 334 9.60 7.30 -18.31
CA ASP A 334 9.68 6.83 -19.70
C ASP A 334 9.09 5.40 -19.81
N PRO A 335 7.75 5.27 -19.74
CA PRO A 335 7.08 3.99 -19.55
C PRO A 335 6.89 3.21 -20.86
N GLY A 336 7.22 3.79 -22.01
CA GLY A 336 6.98 3.18 -23.33
C GLY A 336 5.52 3.27 -23.79
N LEU A 337 4.59 2.67 -23.05
CA LEU A 337 3.15 2.71 -23.33
C LEU A 337 2.34 3.18 -22.12
N VAL A 338 1.24 3.88 -22.38
CA VAL A 338 0.25 4.27 -21.37
C VAL A 338 -1.17 3.86 -21.74
N TYR A 339 -1.95 3.49 -20.71
CA TYR A 339 -3.37 3.20 -20.76
C TYR A 339 -4.16 4.47 -20.41
N ASP A 340 -4.34 5.33 -21.40
CA ASP A 340 -5.06 6.59 -21.22
C ASP A 340 -6.58 6.37 -21.21
N ILE A 341 -7.29 7.13 -20.38
CA ILE A 341 -8.74 7.08 -20.22
C ILE A 341 -9.28 8.50 -20.23
N LYS A 342 -10.18 8.82 -21.16
CA LYS A 342 -10.84 10.12 -21.20
C LYS A 342 -11.97 10.15 -20.17
N SER A 343 -12.27 11.32 -19.63
CA SER A 343 -13.34 11.52 -18.63
C SER A 343 -14.67 10.89 -19.08
N LYS A 344 -15.06 11.07 -20.35
CA LYS A 344 -16.29 10.49 -20.93
C LYS A 344 -16.32 8.96 -20.96
N ASP A 345 -15.15 8.31 -21.01
CA ASP A 345 -15.05 6.85 -21.12
C ASP A 345 -15.39 6.15 -19.78
N TYR A 346 -15.44 6.91 -18.68
CA TYR A 346 -15.97 6.43 -17.40
C TYR A 346 -17.51 6.35 -17.36
N ILE A 347 -18.24 7.01 -18.26
CA ILE A 347 -19.71 7.01 -18.24
C ILE A 347 -20.29 5.62 -18.56
N PRO A 348 -19.87 4.92 -19.62
CA PRO A 348 -20.26 3.52 -19.84
C PRO A 348 -19.95 2.61 -18.66
N TYR A 349 -18.83 2.86 -17.97
CA TYR A 349 -18.41 2.12 -16.77
C TYR A 349 -19.35 2.39 -15.59
N LEU A 350 -19.63 3.65 -15.27
CA LEU A 350 -20.56 4.02 -14.19
C LEU A 350 -21.97 3.48 -14.45
N CYS A 351 -22.45 3.54 -15.69
CA CYS A 351 -23.72 2.92 -16.08
C CYS A 351 -23.68 1.38 -15.92
N GLY A 352 -22.54 0.74 -16.20
CA GLY A 352 -22.34 -0.71 -16.02
C GLY A 352 -22.28 -1.17 -14.56
N LEU A 353 -22.13 -0.25 -13.60
CA LEU A 353 -22.30 -0.53 -12.17
C LEU A 353 -23.77 -0.59 -11.74
N ASN A 354 -24.72 -0.52 -12.69
CA ASN A 354 -26.16 -0.42 -12.46
C ASN A 354 -26.56 0.83 -11.66
N TYR A 355 -25.83 1.93 -11.84
CA TYR A 355 -26.16 3.22 -11.23
C TYR A 355 -27.31 3.89 -11.99
N THR A 356 -28.16 4.60 -11.26
CA THR A 356 -29.23 5.40 -11.86
C THR A 356 -28.66 6.62 -12.60
N ASN A 357 -29.43 7.18 -13.55
CA ASN A 357 -29.06 8.42 -14.24
C ASN A 357 -28.74 9.56 -13.26
N ALA A 358 -29.45 9.64 -12.12
CA ALA A 358 -29.19 10.64 -11.08
C ALA A 358 -27.83 10.43 -10.41
N GLN A 359 -27.47 9.18 -10.06
CA GLN A 359 -26.18 8.84 -9.48
C GLN A 359 -25.02 9.12 -10.45
N VAL A 360 -25.16 8.77 -11.73
CA VAL A 360 -24.09 9.05 -12.71
C VAL A 360 -23.91 10.55 -12.96
N ARG A 361 -25.00 11.34 -12.93
CA ARG A 361 -24.92 12.81 -13.04
C ARG A 361 -24.16 13.48 -11.89
N MET A 362 -23.96 12.80 -10.75
CA MET A 362 -23.13 13.35 -9.67
C MET A 362 -21.67 13.52 -10.11
N PHE A 363 -21.18 12.63 -10.97
CA PHE A 363 -19.83 12.67 -11.56
C PHE A 363 -19.79 13.61 -12.77
N TRP A 364 -20.78 13.51 -13.65
CA TRP A 364 -20.81 14.20 -14.94
C TRP A 364 -21.83 15.35 -14.97
N LYS A 365 -21.61 16.38 -14.13
CA LYS A 365 -22.60 17.44 -13.89
C LYS A 365 -22.97 18.27 -15.13
N HIS A 366 -22.04 18.48 -16.04
CA HIS A 366 -22.20 19.42 -17.15
C HIS A 366 -22.93 18.85 -18.37
N ASN A 367 -23.23 17.54 -18.41
CA ASN A 367 -24.03 16.98 -19.49
C ASN A 367 -25.14 16.05 -19.01
N LYS A 368 -26.17 15.90 -19.84
CA LYS A 368 -27.24 14.94 -19.61
C LYS A 368 -26.71 13.52 -19.74
N VAL A 369 -26.82 12.74 -18.67
CA VAL A 369 -26.58 11.30 -18.70
C VAL A 369 -27.90 10.55 -18.88
N ASP A 370 -27.88 9.58 -19.79
CA ASP A 370 -28.91 8.57 -19.98
C ASP A 370 -28.27 7.20 -20.23
N CYS A 371 -28.18 6.38 -19.17
CA CYS A 371 -27.59 5.05 -19.22
C CYS A 371 -28.37 4.07 -20.11
N SER A 372 -29.62 4.37 -20.49
CA SER A 372 -30.37 3.54 -21.46
C SER A 372 -29.89 3.73 -22.90
N ARG A 373 -29.24 4.86 -23.19
CA ARG A 373 -28.72 5.21 -24.53
C ARG A 373 -27.22 4.97 -24.67
N VAL A 374 -26.55 4.61 -23.59
CA VAL A 374 -25.11 4.31 -23.56
C VAL A 374 -24.94 2.81 -23.46
N ARG A 375 -24.10 2.22 -24.32
CA ARG A 375 -23.69 0.83 -24.18
C ARG A 375 -22.82 0.71 -22.93
N SER A 376 -23.41 0.22 -21.84
CA SER A 376 -22.67 -0.01 -20.59
C SER A 376 -21.56 -1.05 -20.79
N ILE A 377 -20.51 -0.95 -19.97
CA ILE A 377 -19.40 -1.89 -19.99
C ILE A 377 -19.22 -2.53 -18.62
N PRO A 378 -18.80 -3.81 -18.54
CA PRO A 378 -18.42 -4.39 -17.26
C PRO A 378 -17.19 -3.68 -16.70
N GLU A 379 -17.01 -3.77 -15.40
CA GLU A 379 -15.95 -3.07 -14.65
C GLU A 379 -14.56 -3.28 -15.24
N ALA A 380 -14.20 -4.54 -15.50
CA ALA A 380 -12.91 -4.94 -16.06
C ALA A 380 -12.70 -4.56 -17.54
N GLN A 381 -13.73 -4.05 -18.24
CA GLN A 381 -13.62 -3.54 -19.61
C GLN A 381 -13.15 -2.07 -19.65
N LEU A 382 -13.17 -1.35 -18.52
CA LEU A 382 -12.51 -0.04 -18.45
C LEU A 382 -11.05 -0.17 -18.91
N ASN A 383 -10.51 0.84 -19.61
CA ASN A 383 -9.14 0.80 -20.15
C ASN A 383 -8.07 0.98 -19.06
N TYR A 384 -8.17 0.18 -18.00
CA TYR A 384 -7.35 0.24 -16.81
C TYR A 384 -6.07 -0.61 -16.99
N PRO A 385 -4.92 -0.18 -16.43
CA PRO A 385 -3.64 -0.90 -16.51
C PRO A 385 -3.55 -2.17 -15.64
N SER A 386 -4.68 -2.85 -15.41
CA SER A 386 -4.77 -4.13 -14.73
C SER A 386 -6.04 -4.89 -15.14
N PHE A 387 -6.14 -6.16 -14.73
CA PHE A 387 -7.32 -6.99 -14.94
C PHE A 387 -7.75 -7.62 -13.61
N VAL A 388 -9.00 -7.46 -13.22
CA VAL A 388 -9.61 -8.26 -12.13
C VAL A 388 -10.83 -8.97 -12.70
N LEU A 389 -10.75 -10.30 -12.70
CA LEU A 389 -11.74 -11.19 -13.28
C LEU A 389 -12.63 -11.73 -12.17
N ASN A 390 -13.93 -11.73 -12.39
CA ASN A 390 -14.89 -12.36 -11.49
C ASN A 390 -15.34 -13.68 -12.10
N PHE A 391 -14.81 -14.78 -11.60
CA PHE A 391 -15.18 -16.14 -12.01
C PHE A 391 -15.83 -16.93 -10.88
N MET A 392 -16.48 -16.27 -9.92
CA MET A 392 -17.24 -16.97 -8.89
C MET A 392 -18.33 -17.88 -9.52
N GLY A 393 -18.49 -19.11 -9.02
CA GLY A 393 -19.56 -20.02 -9.46
C GLY A 393 -19.12 -21.36 -10.04
N GLY A 394 -17.81 -21.61 -10.20
CA GLY A 394 -17.28 -22.95 -10.50
C GLY A 394 -17.25 -23.32 -11.99
N GLU A 395 -18.25 -22.88 -12.76
CA GLU A 395 -18.38 -23.25 -14.17
C GLU A 395 -17.33 -22.58 -15.08
N PRO A 396 -16.83 -23.29 -16.11
CA PRO A 396 -16.03 -22.69 -17.16
C PRO A 396 -16.77 -21.52 -17.82
N VAL A 397 -16.15 -20.35 -17.79
CA VAL A 397 -16.71 -19.14 -18.39
C VAL A 397 -15.59 -18.34 -19.03
N SER A 398 -15.88 -17.78 -20.20
CA SER A 398 -14.98 -16.94 -20.95
C SER A 398 -15.37 -15.47 -20.81
N GLN A 399 -14.39 -14.60 -20.56
CA GLN A 399 -14.53 -13.15 -20.48
C GLN A 399 -13.51 -12.51 -21.42
N ASN A 400 -13.97 -11.65 -22.33
CA ASN A 400 -13.10 -10.94 -23.27
C ASN A 400 -13.09 -9.44 -22.95
N TYR A 401 -11.89 -8.86 -22.88
CA TYR A 401 -11.68 -7.45 -22.60
C TYR A 401 -10.79 -6.78 -23.63
N THR A 402 -11.22 -5.63 -24.13
CA THR A 402 -10.37 -4.76 -24.97
C THR A 402 -9.55 -3.79 -24.12
N ARG A 403 -8.32 -3.52 -24.54
CA ARG A 403 -7.48 -2.43 -24.05
C ARG A 403 -6.95 -1.58 -25.20
N LYS A 404 -6.71 -0.30 -24.90
CA LYS A 404 -6.08 0.67 -25.78
C LYS A 404 -4.83 1.21 -25.11
N VAL A 405 -3.72 1.22 -25.84
CA VAL A 405 -2.43 1.71 -25.37
C VAL A 405 -1.89 2.73 -26.35
N THR A 406 -1.34 3.82 -25.82
CA THR A 406 -0.70 4.88 -26.60
C THR A 406 0.81 4.81 -26.41
N ASN A 407 1.56 4.86 -27.50
CA ASN A 407 3.03 4.86 -27.45
C ASN A 407 3.57 6.25 -27.10
N VAL A 408 4.22 6.35 -25.95
CA VAL A 408 4.89 7.55 -25.44
C VAL A 408 6.41 7.39 -25.33
N GLY A 409 6.94 6.22 -25.71
CA GLY A 409 8.37 5.94 -25.76
C GLY A 409 8.97 6.13 -27.15
N PHE A 410 9.78 5.17 -27.60
CA PHE A 410 10.46 5.27 -28.90
C PHE A 410 9.46 5.32 -30.08
N PRO A 411 9.66 6.23 -31.06
CA PRO A 411 8.95 6.14 -32.32
C PRO A 411 9.38 4.88 -33.08
N LYS A 412 8.49 4.31 -33.90
CA LYS A 412 8.77 3.07 -34.67
C LYS A 412 9.17 1.88 -33.79
N SER A 413 8.26 1.43 -32.94
CA SER A 413 8.47 0.34 -31.98
C SER A 413 7.47 -0.80 -32.20
N THR A 414 7.92 -2.04 -31.99
CA THR A 414 7.03 -3.23 -32.01
C THR A 414 7.12 -3.95 -30.68
N TYR A 415 6.06 -3.85 -29.89
CA TYR A 415 5.96 -4.55 -28.62
C TYR A 415 5.46 -5.97 -28.83
N ARG A 416 6.05 -6.93 -28.10
CA ARG A 416 5.58 -8.32 -28.04
C ARG A 416 4.96 -8.60 -26.68
N VAL A 417 3.89 -9.38 -26.67
CA VAL A 417 3.23 -9.75 -25.43
C VAL A 417 3.96 -10.91 -24.74
N VAL A 418 4.05 -10.85 -23.42
CA VAL A 418 4.46 -11.95 -22.54
C VAL A 418 3.40 -12.11 -21.46
N VAL A 419 2.95 -13.33 -21.21
CA VAL A 419 1.86 -13.60 -20.25
C VAL A 419 2.32 -14.58 -19.18
N GLY A 420 2.33 -14.12 -17.93
CA GLY A 420 2.38 -14.98 -16.75
C GLY A 420 0.97 -15.41 -16.39
N ARG A 421 0.56 -16.60 -16.85
CA ARG A 421 -0.84 -17.07 -16.72
C ARG A 421 -1.19 -17.37 -15.26
N PRO A 422 -2.32 -16.84 -14.72
CA PRO A 422 -2.83 -17.30 -13.43
C PRO A 422 -3.17 -18.78 -13.48
N VAL A 423 -2.87 -19.51 -12.41
CA VAL A 423 -3.11 -20.96 -12.33
C VAL A 423 -4.58 -21.28 -12.57
N GLY A 424 -4.86 -22.15 -13.56
CA GLY A 424 -6.24 -22.55 -13.90
C GLY A 424 -7.02 -21.54 -14.74
N ILE A 425 -6.37 -20.46 -15.22
CA ILE A 425 -6.96 -19.48 -16.12
C ILE A 425 -6.18 -19.49 -17.44
N LYS A 426 -6.88 -19.77 -18.54
CA LYS A 426 -6.31 -19.58 -19.88
C LYS A 426 -6.39 -18.10 -20.25
N VAL A 427 -5.32 -17.60 -20.85
CA VAL A 427 -5.19 -16.19 -21.27
C VAL A 427 -4.72 -16.18 -22.72
N VAL A 428 -5.49 -15.54 -23.59
CA VAL A 428 -5.20 -15.37 -25.03
C VAL A 428 -5.22 -13.88 -25.35
N VAL A 429 -4.18 -13.39 -26.04
CA VAL A 429 -4.02 -11.97 -26.37
C VAL A 429 -3.95 -11.82 -27.88
N GLU A 430 -4.79 -10.96 -28.45
CA GLU A 430 -4.85 -10.72 -29.90
C GLU A 430 -4.88 -9.22 -30.24
N PRO A 431 -3.97 -8.73 -31.09
CA PRO A 431 -2.80 -9.43 -31.64
C PRO A 431 -1.71 -9.67 -30.57
N GLU A 432 -0.80 -10.62 -30.81
CA GLU A 432 0.36 -10.86 -29.93
C GLU A 432 1.48 -9.81 -30.06
N THR A 433 1.38 -8.93 -31.06
CA THR A 433 2.33 -7.84 -31.29
C THR A 433 1.61 -6.52 -31.57
N LEU A 434 2.16 -5.42 -31.06
CA LEU A 434 1.66 -4.07 -31.31
C LEU A 434 2.73 -3.26 -32.03
N HIS A 435 2.47 -2.99 -33.31
CA HIS A 435 3.35 -2.18 -34.14
C HIS A 435 2.92 -0.70 -34.15
N PHE A 436 3.84 0.17 -33.76
CA PHE A 436 3.68 1.62 -33.78
C PHE A 436 4.65 2.24 -34.78
N THR A 437 4.17 3.16 -35.62
CA THR A 437 4.97 3.84 -36.66
C THR A 437 5.38 5.25 -36.27
N ARG A 438 4.75 5.84 -35.24
CA ARG A 438 5.02 7.19 -34.74
C ARG A 438 4.67 7.31 -33.24
N LEU A 439 5.19 8.36 -32.61
CA LEU A 439 4.83 8.75 -31.24
C LEU A 439 3.33 9.10 -31.14
N ASN A 440 2.74 8.92 -29.97
CA ASN A 440 1.33 9.20 -29.66
C ASN A 440 0.32 8.43 -30.51
N GLN A 441 0.77 7.38 -31.20
CA GLN A 441 -0.12 6.47 -31.90
C GLN A 441 -0.75 5.50 -30.90
N THR A 442 -2.07 5.35 -30.98
CA THR A 442 -2.81 4.37 -30.18
C THR A 442 -2.98 3.06 -30.95
N ARG A 443 -2.90 1.95 -30.21
CA ARG A 443 -3.25 0.61 -30.67
C ARG A 443 -4.20 -0.05 -29.69
N GLN A 444 -4.97 -1.01 -30.19
CA GLN A 444 -5.88 -1.80 -29.38
C GLN A 444 -5.50 -3.27 -29.45
N TYR A 445 -5.78 -3.98 -28.37
CA TYR A 445 -5.69 -5.43 -28.29
C TYR A 445 -6.83 -5.98 -27.46
N GLN A 446 -7.15 -7.24 -27.66
CA GLN A 446 -8.14 -7.99 -26.89
C GLN A 446 -7.44 -9.05 -26.04
N VAL A 447 -8.00 -9.30 -24.86
CA VAL A 447 -7.56 -10.37 -23.97
C VAL A 447 -8.76 -11.21 -23.60
N THR A 448 -8.71 -12.48 -23.96
CA THR A 448 -9.71 -13.48 -23.59
C THR A 448 -9.20 -14.29 -22.41
N PHE A 449 -9.99 -14.33 -21.35
CA PHE A 449 -9.74 -15.09 -20.13
C PHE A 449 -10.78 -16.20 -20.02
N GLU A 450 -10.34 -17.42 -19.78
CA GLU A 450 -11.23 -18.58 -19.64
C GLU A 450 -10.88 -19.32 -18.35
N ARG A 451 -11.86 -19.46 -17.44
CA ARG A 451 -11.74 -20.31 -16.25
C ARG A 451 -11.74 -21.77 -16.70
N LEU A 452 -10.67 -22.49 -16.41
CA LEU A 452 -10.56 -23.91 -16.73
C LEU A 452 -11.20 -24.76 -15.63
N ALA A 453 -11.65 -25.97 -15.99
CA ALA A 453 -12.12 -26.96 -15.01
C ALA A 453 -11.04 -27.34 -13.98
N THR A 454 -9.77 -27.14 -14.32
CA THR A 454 -8.60 -27.37 -13.44
C THR A 454 -8.31 -26.19 -12.49
N ALA A 455 -9.17 -25.16 -12.45
CA ALA A 455 -9.00 -24.04 -11.54
C ALA A 455 -8.95 -24.51 -10.07
N PRO A 456 -7.97 -24.04 -9.29
CA PRO A 456 -7.78 -24.52 -7.93
C PRO A 456 -8.90 -24.08 -7.00
N ASN A 457 -9.11 -24.83 -5.92
CA ASN A 457 -10.00 -24.43 -4.84
C ASN A 457 -9.34 -23.37 -3.92
N LYS A 458 -9.05 -22.20 -4.49
CA LYS A 458 -8.47 -21.04 -3.79
C LYS A 458 -9.40 -19.84 -3.93
N SER A 459 -9.27 -18.85 -3.04
CA SER A 459 -10.07 -17.63 -3.09
C SER A 459 -9.84 -16.81 -4.36
N PHE A 460 -8.58 -16.73 -4.80
CA PHE A 460 -8.17 -16.11 -6.05
C PHE A 460 -6.86 -16.72 -6.57
N VAL A 461 -6.53 -16.40 -7.82
CA VAL A 461 -5.22 -16.65 -8.45
C VAL A 461 -4.72 -15.38 -9.13
N GLN A 462 -3.41 -15.26 -9.34
CA GLN A 462 -2.80 -14.05 -9.89
C GLN A 462 -1.78 -14.36 -11.00
N GLY A 463 -1.53 -13.37 -11.84
CA GLY A 463 -0.61 -13.42 -12.97
C GLY A 463 -0.35 -12.02 -13.53
N PHE A 464 0.14 -11.94 -14.75
CA PHE A 464 0.44 -10.66 -15.40
C PHE A 464 0.46 -10.76 -16.93
N LEU A 465 0.32 -9.61 -17.56
CA LEU A 465 0.57 -9.39 -18.98
C LEU A 465 1.62 -8.30 -19.11
N ILE A 466 2.62 -8.51 -19.97
CA ILE A 466 3.69 -7.55 -20.24
C ILE A 466 3.74 -7.26 -21.74
N TRP A 467 3.79 -5.99 -22.11
CA TRP A 467 4.27 -5.58 -23.42
C TRP A 467 5.75 -5.23 -23.31
N SER A 468 6.60 -5.93 -24.07
CA SER A 468 8.05 -5.76 -24.04
C SER A 468 8.60 -5.28 -25.38
N TYR A 469 9.49 -4.28 -25.32
CA TYR A 469 10.28 -3.81 -26.45
C TYR A 469 11.55 -3.10 -25.95
N SER A 470 12.74 -3.59 -26.35
CA SER A 470 14.02 -3.00 -25.92
C SER A 470 14.07 -2.87 -24.38
N LYS A 471 14.26 -1.65 -23.85
CA LYS A 471 14.26 -1.36 -22.40
C LYS A 471 12.87 -1.33 -21.75
N TYR A 472 11.79 -1.22 -22.53
CA TYR A 472 10.45 -1.05 -21.98
C TYR A 472 9.84 -2.37 -21.53
N THR A 473 9.32 -2.37 -20.31
CA THR A 473 8.49 -3.42 -19.73
C THR A 473 7.21 -2.78 -19.22
N VAL A 474 6.10 -2.96 -19.95
CA VAL A 474 4.80 -2.38 -19.60
C VAL A 474 3.94 -3.48 -18.99
N ARG A 475 3.97 -3.59 -17.65
CA ARG A 475 3.34 -4.69 -16.91
C ARG A 475 1.93 -4.32 -16.47
N SER A 476 0.96 -5.19 -16.73
CA SER A 476 -0.41 -5.13 -16.19
C SER A 476 -0.66 -6.37 -15.33
N PRO A 477 -0.93 -6.22 -14.03
CA PRO A 477 -1.21 -7.37 -13.17
C PRO A 477 -2.62 -7.92 -13.43
N ILE A 478 -2.79 -9.23 -13.25
CA ILE A 478 -4.03 -9.98 -13.45
C ILE A 478 -4.41 -10.68 -12.15
N ALA A 479 -5.63 -10.48 -11.67
CA ALA A 479 -6.23 -11.25 -10.59
C ALA A 479 -7.51 -11.94 -11.09
N ALA A 480 -7.72 -13.20 -10.69
CA ALA A 480 -8.98 -13.91 -10.94
C ALA A 480 -9.58 -14.37 -9.62
N ILE A 481 -10.72 -13.79 -9.26
CA ILE A 481 -11.48 -14.15 -8.05
C ILE A 481 -12.30 -15.40 -8.35
N LEU A 482 -12.06 -16.47 -7.60
CA LEU A 482 -12.67 -17.78 -7.82
C LEU A 482 -13.76 -18.12 -6.79
N GLN A 483 -13.71 -17.52 -5.60
CA GLN A 483 -14.65 -17.74 -4.50
C GLN A 483 -15.16 -16.43 -3.89
N ARG A 484 -16.30 -16.51 -3.17
CA ARG A 484 -16.95 -15.36 -2.52
C ARG A 484 -16.14 -14.85 -1.33
N ARG A 485 -16.26 -13.54 -1.04
CA ARG A 485 -15.63 -12.86 0.10
C ARG A 485 -15.65 -13.63 1.43
N GLN A 486 -16.77 -14.26 1.77
CA GLN A 486 -16.97 -14.99 3.04
C GLN A 486 -16.03 -16.21 3.22
N SER A 487 -15.35 -16.64 2.16
CA SER A 487 -14.43 -17.78 2.15
C SER A 487 -12.95 -17.40 2.18
N TRP A 488 -12.64 -16.10 2.24
CA TRP A 488 -11.27 -15.60 2.32
C TRP A 488 -10.89 -15.54 3.80
N ASN A 489 -10.27 -16.61 4.31
CA ASN A 489 -9.69 -16.69 5.66
C ASN A 489 -8.17 -16.81 5.56
#